data_AF-A0A1G1BVX4-F1
#
_entry.id   AF-A0A1G1BVX4-F1
#
_cell.length_a   1.000
_cell.length_b   1.000
_cell.length_c   1.000
_cell.angle_alpha   90.00
_cell.angle_beta   90.00
_cell.angle_gamma   90.00
#
_symmetry.space_group_name_H-M   'P 1'
#
loop_
_entity.id
_entity.type
_entity.pdbx_description
1 polymer ?
#
loop_
_entity_poly.entity_id
_entity_poly.type
_entity_poly.pdbx_seq_one_letter_code
_entity_poly.pdbx_strand_id
1 'polypeptide(L)'
;MTEETPKPVKTQTPMPESADDIARRAYWTARLDEADAFMRAITTYPVRECGEPVVSLVDAVRAAGVEVTFSDRPHVRGLPRLYYLRAGLVPPFLAAAAEMNARGWVLKVEDGYRTAEMQRGLGREAAIFVAILDKVRWECGGATPPVDLLCRRIGALVANAPKVATHMSGSAMDISVLRRDTGEEVDRGGPYPEMSEKTPMASPFVSAPASANRREITALMSRHGFVTYPWEFWHYNAGDAYAEFLNRTGLPARYGPVHVAPGNGRDGRVTPIDHPTEALNPPAAIRELMNHALTTTLSSPGAHEADNVHDKARDGVPQRDIAKLGMREG
;
A
#
# COMPACT_ATOMS: atom_id res chain seq x y z
N MET A 1 0.60 65.35 -4.26
CA MET A 1 1.28 64.10 -3.89
C MET A 1 0.99 63.85 -2.43
N THR A 2 -0.03 63.04 -2.14
CA THR A 2 -0.34 62.60 -0.78
C THR A 2 0.08 61.13 -0.68
N GLU A 3 1.12 60.87 0.11
CA GLU A 3 1.58 59.53 0.45
C GLU A 3 0.50 58.79 1.25
N GLU A 4 -0.06 57.73 0.66
CA GLU A 4 -0.88 56.75 1.38
C GLU A 4 0.05 55.77 2.09
N THR A 5 0.09 55.86 3.42
CA THR A 5 0.69 54.84 4.28
C THR A 5 -0.02 53.49 4.11
N PRO A 6 0.71 52.36 3.95
CA PRO A 6 0.09 51.04 3.83
C PRO A 6 -0.57 50.65 5.15
N LYS A 7 -1.82 50.19 5.09
CA LYS A 7 -2.52 49.61 6.24
C LYS A 7 -1.86 48.28 6.65
N PRO A 8 -1.76 47.99 7.95
CA PRO A 8 -1.16 46.75 8.42
C PRO A 8 -1.98 45.54 7.95
N VAL A 9 -1.29 44.58 7.33
CA VAL A 9 -1.85 43.26 7.02
C VAL A 9 -2.19 42.58 8.34
N LYS A 10 -3.48 42.34 8.57
CA LYS A 10 -3.94 41.54 9.70
C LYS A 10 -3.40 40.12 9.51
N THR A 11 -2.37 39.75 10.25
CA THR A 11 -2.01 38.34 10.46
C THR A 11 -3.19 37.67 11.13
N GLN A 12 -3.93 36.85 10.38
CA GLN A 12 -4.93 35.95 10.94
C GLN A 12 -4.19 35.00 11.89
N THR A 13 -4.46 35.14 13.19
CA THR A 13 -4.08 34.12 14.18
C THR A 13 -4.73 32.80 13.74
N PRO A 14 -3.96 31.70 13.57
CA PRO A 14 -4.56 30.42 13.22
C PRO A 14 -5.62 30.05 14.25
N MET A 15 -6.79 29.60 13.79
CA MET A 15 -7.85 29.16 14.69
C MET A 15 -7.33 28.05 15.61
N PRO A 16 -7.75 28.00 16.89
CA PRO A 16 -7.33 26.94 17.80
C PRO A 16 -7.75 25.58 17.23
N GLU A 17 -6.82 24.65 17.17
CA GLU A 17 -7.05 23.29 16.68
C GLU A 17 -8.10 22.58 17.54
N SER A 18 -8.96 21.80 16.90
CA SER A 18 -10.02 21.07 17.62
C SER A 18 -9.41 19.96 18.49
N ALA A 19 -10.11 19.58 19.57
CA ALA A 19 -9.69 18.44 20.40
C ALA A 19 -9.63 17.12 19.58
N ASP A 20 -10.47 16.98 18.55
CA ASP A 20 -10.44 15.85 17.62
C ASP A 20 -9.15 15.84 16.78
N ASP A 21 -8.73 16.98 16.24
CA ASP A 21 -7.49 17.09 15.45
C ASP A 21 -6.24 16.79 16.28
N ILE A 22 -6.23 17.22 17.55
CA ILE A 22 -5.16 16.88 18.49
C ILE A 22 -5.13 15.36 18.72
N ALA A 23 -6.28 14.72 18.96
CA ALA A 23 -6.34 13.28 19.17
C ALA A 23 -5.92 12.48 17.92
N ARG A 24 -6.34 12.89 16.73
CA ARG A 24 -5.96 12.29 15.44
C ARG A 24 -4.47 12.34 15.20
N ARG A 25 -3.84 13.50 15.43
CA ARG A 25 -2.39 13.66 15.28
C ARG A 25 -1.62 12.84 16.30
N ALA A 26 -2.00 12.90 17.57
CA ALA A 26 -1.37 12.11 18.62
C ALA A 26 -1.41 10.60 18.30
N TYR A 27 -2.56 10.11 17.85
CA TYR A 27 -2.70 8.72 17.40
C TYR A 27 -1.82 8.41 16.18
N TRP A 28 -1.87 9.24 15.14
CA TRP A 28 -1.05 9.07 13.93
C TRP A 28 0.44 9.01 14.27
N THR A 29 0.95 9.97 15.03
CA THR A 29 2.35 10.02 15.49
C THR A 29 2.72 8.74 16.23
N ALA A 30 1.91 8.32 17.21
CA ALA A 30 2.19 7.12 17.99
C ALA A 30 2.25 5.87 17.10
N ARG A 31 1.31 5.71 16.17
CA ARG A 31 1.30 4.56 15.25
C ARG A 31 2.51 4.57 14.31
N LEU A 32 2.91 5.72 13.80
CA LEU A 32 4.06 5.82 12.89
C LEU A 32 5.41 5.67 13.62
N ASP A 33 5.51 6.06 14.89
CA ASP A 33 6.69 5.76 15.72
C ASP A 33 6.79 4.27 16.05
N GLU A 34 5.67 3.60 16.30
CA GLU A 34 5.62 2.13 16.45
C GLU A 34 6.02 1.42 15.14
N ALA A 35 5.51 1.87 13.99
CA ALA A 35 5.85 1.32 12.68
C ALA A 35 7.35 1.48 12.38
N ASP A 36 7.90 2.67 12.64
CA ASP A 36 9.33 2.96 12.50
C ASP A 36 10.20 2.09 13.43
N ALA A 37 9.78 1.88 14.68
CA ALA A 37 10.45 0.96 15.60
C ALA A 37 10.39 -0.50 15.11
N PHE A 38 9.25 -0.92 14.56
CA PHE A 38 9.07 -2.23 13.95
C PHE A 38 9.99 -2.41 12.74
N MET A 39 10.05 -1.46 11.81
CA MET A 39 10.96 -1.51 10.65
C MET A 39 12.42 -1.68 11.06
N ARG A 40 12.87 -0.98 12.11
CA ARG A 40 14.21 -1.17 12.69
C ARG A 40 14.42 -2.58 13.23
N ALA A 41 13.45 -3.14 13.95
CA ALA A 41 13.55 -4.50 14.45
C ALA A 41 13.67 -5.51 13.29
N ILE A 42 12.83 -5.37 12.26
CA ILE A 42 12.86 -6.24 11.08
C ILE A 42 14.18 -6.17 10.31
N THR A 43 14.82 -4.99 10.27
CA THR A 43 16.13 -4.83 9.62
C THR A 43 17.16 -5.84 10.16
N THR A 44 17.09 -6.18 11.45
CA THR A 44 17.99 -7.15 12.11
C THR A 44 17.40 -8.56 12.26
N TYR A 45 16.12 -8.76 11.96
CA TYR A 45 15.46 -10.06 12.16
C TYR A 45 16.08 -11.14 11.27
N PRO A 46 16.36 -12.35 11.77
CA PRO A 46 17.02 -13.38 10.98
C PRO A 46 16.16 -13.87 9.82
N VAL A 47 16.77 -14.00 8.64
CA VAL A 47 16.14 -14.54 7.43
C VAL A 47 17.06 -15.60 6.83
N ARG A 48 16.49 -16.76 6.49
CA ARG A 48 17.12 -17.86 5.77
C ARG A 48 16.31 -18.10 4.51
N GLU A 49 16.58 -17.29 3.47
CA GLU A 49 15.84 -17.39 2.21
C GLU A 49 15.94 -18.81 1.63
N CYS A 50 14.77 -19.40 1.35
CA CYS A 50 14.66 -20.81 0.99
C CYS A 50 14.71 -21.11 -0.51
N GLY A 51 14.70 -20.09 -1.37
CA GLY A 51 14.75 -20.24 -2.83
C GLY A 51 13.44 -20.75 -3.45
N GLU A 52 12.35 -20.77 -2.69
CA GLU A 52 11.04 -21.22 -3.19
C GLU A 52 10.59 -20.32 -4.35
N PRO A 53 10.20 -20.89 -5.51
CA PRO A 53 9.83 -20.09 -6.66
C PRO A 53 8.56 -19.29 -6.39
N VAL A 54 8.36 -18.24 -7.19
CA VAL A 54 7.09 -17.52 -7.24
C VAL A 54 6.18 -18.08 -8.34
N VAL A 55 4.88 -17.91 -8.17
CA VAL A 55 3.83 -18.39 -9.07
C VAL A 55 2.86 -17.26 -9.38
N SER A 56 2.38 -17.21 -10.62
CA SER A 56 1.35 -16.29 -11.10
C SER A 56 0.02 -16.56 -10.40
N LEU A 57 -0.45 -15.58 -9.62
CA LEU A 57 -1.78 -15.61 -9.02
C LEU A 57 -2.88 -15.62 -10.08
N VAL A 58 -2.68 -14.88 -11.18
CA VAL A 58 -3.65 -14.83 -12.28
C VAL A 58 -3.87 -16.21 -12.88
N ASP A 59 -2.79 -16.94 -13.14
CA ASP A 59 -2.90 -18.29 -13.72
C ASP A 59 -3.39 -19.31 -12.70
N ALA A 60 -2.96 -19.20 -11.45
CA ALA A 60 -3.44 -20.06 -10.37
C ALA A 60 -4.95 -19.91 -10.11
N VAL A 61 -5.45 -18.67 -10.07
CA VAL A 61 -6.88 -18.36 -9.92
C VAL A 61 -7.67 -18.93 -11.09
N ARG A 62 -7.20 -18.71 -12.33
CA ARG A 62 -7.83 -19.26 -13.54
C ARG A 62 -7.89 -20.78 -13.51
N ALA A 63 -6.80 -21.44 -13.13
CA ALA A 63 -6.72 -22.89 -13.05
C ALA A 63 -7.62 -23.49 -11.95
N ALA A 64 -7.73 -22.80 -10.81
CA ALA A 64 -8.55 -23.24 -9.68
C ALA A 64 -10.05 -22.93 -9.85
N GLY A 65 -10.43 -22.04 -10.78
CA GLY A 65 -11.82 -21.62 -10.95
C GLY A 65 -12.36 -20.79 -9.78
N VAL A 66 -11.48 -20.11 -9.04
CA VAL A 66 -11.84 -19.22 -7.92
C VAL A 66 -12.05 -17.80 -8.45
N GLU A 67 -12.95 -17.04 -7.84
CA GLU A 67 -13.25 -15.68 -8.27
C GLU A 67 -12.38 -14.67 -7.50
N VAL A 68 -11.45 -14.04 -8.22
CA VAL A 68 -10.56 -12.98 -7.73
C VAL A 68 -10.45 -11.90 -8.80
N THR A 69 -10.40 -10.64 -8.38
CA THR A 69 -10.11 -9.50 -9.26
C THR A 69 -8.69 -9.01 -9.06
N PHE A 70 -8.09 -8.44 -10.09
CA PHE A 70 -6.75 -7.87 -10.05
C PHE A 70 -6.83 -6.39 -10.48
N SER A 71 -6.08 -5.51 -9.82
CA SER A 71 -6.00 -4.10 -10.22
C SER A 71 -5.49 -3.96 -11.66
N ASP A 72 -6.14 -3.12 -12.46
CA ASP A 72 -5.71 -2.75 -13.81
C ASP A 72 -4.82 -1.49 -13.82
N ARG A 73 -4.75 -0.79 -12.68
CA ARG A 73 -3.92 0.40 -12.50
C ARG A 73 -2.43 0.04 -12.66
N PRO A 74 -1.67 0.77 -13.50
CA PRO A 74 -0.23 0.55 -13.59
C PRO A 74 0.43 0.84 -12.24
N HIS A 75 1.58 0.20 -12.03
CA HIS A 75 2.48 0.55 -10.93
C HIS A 75 3.22 1.87 -11.27
N VAL A 76 4.03 2.38 -10.36
CA VAL A 76 4.87 3.57 -10.59
C VAL A 76 5.62 3.50 -11.91
N ARG A 77 5.77 4.65 -12.58
CA ARG A 77 6.42 4.77 -13.89
C ARG A 77 5.74 3.96 -15.01
N GLY A 78 4.48 3.59 -14.86
CA GLY A 78 3.75 2.82 -15.87
C GLY A 78 4.12 1.33 -15.92
N LEU A 79 4.88 0.83 -14.95
CA LEU A 79 5.29 -0.57 -14.91
C LEU A 79 4.08 -1.48 -14.68
N PRO A 80 4.01 -2.67 -15.31
CA PRO A 80 2.93 -3.61 -15.07
C PRO A 80 3.00 -4.16 -13.64
N ARG A 81 1.85 -4.39 -13.01
CA ARG A 81 1.79 -5.08 -11.71
C ARG A 81 2.17 -6.55 -11.89
N LEU A 82 2.91 -7.07 -10.92
CA LEU A 82 3.40 -8.45 -10.92
C LEU A 82 2.68 -9.24 -9.82
N TYR A 83 1.60 -9.91 -10.20
CA TYR A 83 0.80 -10.71 -9.27
C TYR A 83 1.43 -12.07 -9.02
N TYR A 84 2.61 -12.06 -8.39
CA TYR A 84 3.31 -13.27 -7.97
C TYR A 84 3.32 -13.41 -6.45
N LEU A 85 3.18 -14.65 -5.99
CA LEU A 85 3.49 -15.07 -4.62
C LEU A 85 4.39 -16.30 -4.63
N ARG A 86 5.10 -16.53 -3.52
CA ARG A 86 5.79 -17.79 -3.23
C ARG A 86 4.84 -18.98 -3.43
N ALA A 87 5.33 -20.03 -4.08
CA ALA A 87 4.52 -21.17 -4.49
C ALA A 87 3.74 -21.80 -3.32
N GLY A 88 4.36 -21.91 -2.14
CA GLY A 88 3.72 -22.44 -0.94
C GLY A 88 2.59 -21.57 -0.38
N LEU A 89 2.53 -20.29 -0.76
CA LEU A 89 1.48 -19.35 -0.36
C LEU A 89 0.28 -19.32 -1.31
N VAL A 90 0.38 -19.94 -2.49
CA VAL A 90 -0.73 -19.97 -3.46
C VAL A 90 -1.91 -20.81 -2.98
N PRO A 91 -1.73 -22.06 -2.47
CA PRO A 91 -2.86 -22.82 -1.93
C PRO A 91 -3.64 -22.10 -0.81
N PRO A 92 -3.02 -21.53 0.25
CA PRO A 92 -3.77 -20.78 1.25
C PRO A 92 -4.42 -19.51 0.70
N PHE A 93 -3.79 -18.82 -0.26
CA PHE A 93 -4.41 -17.70 -0.95
C PHE A 93 -5.71 -18.10 -1.67
N LEU A 94 -5.68 -19.18 -2.45
CA LEU A 94 -6.86 -19.68 -3.16
C LEU A 94 -7.96 -20.12 -2.20
N ALA A 95 -7.59 -20.75 -1.08
CA ALA A 95 -8.55 -21.14 -0.04
C ALA A 95 -9.21 -19.92 0.61
N ALA A 96 -8.44 -18.86 0.91
CA ALA A 96 -8.99 -17.60 1.42
C ALA A 96 -9.94 -16.94 0.42
N ALA A 97 -9.57 -16.87 -0.86
CA ALA A 97 -10.42 -16.32 -1.91
C ALA A 97 -11.72 -17.13 -2.10
N ALA A 98 -11.63 -18.47 -2.09
CA ALA A 98 -12.82 -19.33 -2.17
C ALA A 98 -13.75 -19.15 -0.95
N GLU A 99 -13.19 -19.00 0.25
CA GLU A 99 -13.98 -18.67 1.45
C GLU A 99 -14.65 -17.29 1.33
N MET A 100 -13.95 -16.28 0.81
CA MET A 100 -14.59 -14.99 0.51
C MET A 100 -15.74 -15.15 -0.47
N ASN A 101 -15.57 -15.92 -1.56
CA ASN A 101 -16.64 -16.16 -2.54
C ASN A 101 -17.87 -16.81 -1.93
N ALA A 102 -17.69 -17.81 -1.06
CA ALA A 102 -18.79 -18.47 -0.35
C ALA A 102 -19.58 -17.53 0.57
N ARG A 103 -18.97 -16.42 1.00
CA ARG A 103 -19.59 -15.38 1.84
C ARG A 103 -20.21 -14.24 1.04
N GLY A 104 -20.14 -14.28 -0.29
CA GLY A 104 -20.60 -13.20 -1.15
C GLY A 104 -19.58 -12.06 -1.30
N TRP A 105 -18.29 -12.33 -1.11
CA TRP A 105 -17.20 -11.39 -1.34
C TRP A 105 -16.26 -11.84 -2.46
N VAL A 106 -15.58 -10.89 -3.08
CA VAL A 106 -14.52 -11.13 -4.07
C VAL A 106 -13.24 -10.45 -3.58
N LEU A 107 -12.17 -11.22 -3.46
CA LEU A 107 -10.84 -10.68 -3.14
C LEU A 107 -10.34 -9.91 -4.38
N LYS A 108 -9.93 -8.65 -4.18
CA LYS A 108 -9.23 -7.86 -5.19
C LYS A 108 -7.76 -7.72 -4.81
N VAL A 109 -6.86 -8.30 -5.59
CA VAL A 109 -5.41 -8.12 -5.41
C VAL A 109 -5.02 -6.77 -5.99
N GLU A 110 -4.65 -5.84 -5.11
CA GLU A 110 -4.19 -4.51 -5.49
C GLU A 110 -2.69 -4.50 -5.81
N ASP A 111 -1.90 -5.29 -5.08
CA ASP A 111 -0.47 -5.44 -5.33
C ASP A 111 0.08 -6.80 -4.91
N GLY A 112 1.16 -7.22 -5.55
CA GLY A 112 1.85 -8.50 -5.30
C GLY A 112 3.35 -8.30 -5.22
N TYR A 113 4.14 -9.18 -5.85
CA TYR A 113 5.58 -9.03 -5.90
C TYR A 113 6.02 -7.68 -6.51
N ARG A 114 7.02 -7.03 -5.90
CA ARG A 114 7.64 -5.80 -6.41
C ARG A 114 9.11 -6.04 -6.70
N THR A 115 9.59 -5.53 -7.84
CA THR A 115 11.04 -5.48 -8.12
C THR A 115 11.72 -4.38 -7.30
N ALA A 116 13.04 -4.41 -7.21
CA ALA A 116 13.82 -3.31 -6.62
C ALA A 116 13.59 -1.97 -7.35
N GLU A 117 13.34 -2.00 -8.66
CA GLU A 117 12.99 -0.80 -9.42
C GLU A 117 11.63 -0.24 -9.01
N MET A 118 10.61 -1.09 -8.92
CA MET A 118 9.26 -0.71 -8.49
C MET A 118 9.29 -0.12 -7.07
N GLN A 119 9.96 -0.81 -6.13
CA GLN A 119 10.04 -0.37 -4.74
C GLN A 119 10.84 0.93 -4.60
N ARG A 120 11.96 1.07 -5.31
CA ARG A 120 12.73 2.33 -5.34
C ARG A 120 11.89 3.47 -5.91
N GLY A 121 11.13 3.19 -6.97
CA GLY A 121 10.28 4.16 -7.65
C GLY A 121 9.14 4.67 -6.76
N LEU A 122 8.50 3.83 -5.94
CA LEU A 122 7.48 4.26 -4.97
C LEU A 122 8.00 5.36 -4.04
N GLY A 123 9.21 5.21 -3.51
CA GLY A 123 9.82 6.21 -2.62
C GLY A 123 10.23 7.52 -3.32
N ARG A 124 10.17 7.58 -4.66
CA ARG A 124 10.51 8.77 -5.47
C ARG A 124 9.33 9.33 -6.25
N GLU A 125 8.19 8.65 -6.24
CA GLU A 125 7.02 9.08 -6.99
C GLU A 125 6.50 10.38 -6.40
N ALA A 126 6.42 11.43 -7.22
CA ALA A 126 6.20 12.79 -6.72
C ALA A 126 4.87 12.91 -5.96
N ALA A 127 3.82 12.28 -6.48
CA ALA A 127 2.50 12.28 -5.85
C ALA A 127 2.52 11.60 -4.46
N ILE A 128 3.21 10.46 -4.33
CA ILE A 128 3.33 9.73 -3.06
C ILE A 128 4.17 10.55 -2.07
N PHE A 129 5.30 11.09 -2.55
CA PHE A 129 6.20 11.88 -1.71
C PHE A 129 5.52 13.13 -1.16
N VAL A 130 4.79 13.87 -2.01
CA VAL A 130 4.04 15.06 -1.59
C VAL A 130 2.94 14.70 -0.61
N ALA A 131 2.17 13.63 -0.85
CA ALA A 131 1.14 13.18 0.07
C ALA A 131 1.70 12.85 1.46
N ILE A 132 2.85 12.16 1.52
CA ILE A 132 3.54 11.87 2.79
C ILE A 132 4.04 13.18 3.42
N LEU A 133 4.72 14.05 2.66
CA LEU A 133 5.24 15.32 3.17
C LEU A 133 4.12 16.17 3.79
N ASP A 134 2.98 16.31 3.11
CA ASP A 134 1.84 17.06 3.61
C ASP A 134 1.25 16.43 4.88
N LYS A 135 1.19 15.09 4.93
CA LYS A 135 0.75 14.41 6.15
C LYS A 135 1.70 14.61 7.33
N VAL A 136 3.02 14.64 7.08
CA VAL A 136 4.02 14.92 8.13
C VAL A 136 4.01 16.41 8.52
N ARG A 137 3.73 17.33 7.59
CA ARG A 137 3.48 18.74 7.93
C ARG A 137 2.25 18.88 8.83
N TRP A 138 1.16 18.20 8.50
CA TRP A 138 -0.03 18.13 9.35
C TRP A 138 0.29 17.54 10.73
N GLU A 139 1.08 16.46 10.80
CA GLU A 139 1.61 15.88 12.05
C GLU A 139 2.36 16.94 12.87
N CYS A 140 3.12 17.82 12.21
CA CYS A 140 3.88 18.91 12.83
C CYS A 140 3.08 20.22 13.02
N GLY A 141 1.74 20.19 12.92
CA GLY A 141 0.92 21.41 13.07
C GLY A 141 1.13 22.45 11.98
N GLY A 142 1.45 22.01 10.76
CA GLY A 142 1.70 22.84 9.58
C GLY A 142 3.15 23.26 9.39
N ALA A 143 4.01 23.06 10.39
CA ALA A 143 5.44 23.37 10.30
C ALA A 143 6.16 22.47 9.28
N THR A 144 7.28 22.98 8.75
CA THR A 144 8.16 22.15 7.91
C THR A 144 8.82 21.09 8.78
N PRO A 145 8.67 19.79 8.47
CA PRO A 145 9.21 18.74 9.33
C PRO A 145 10.73 18.65 9.24
N PRO A 146 11.42 18.22 10.31
CA PRO A 146 12.82 17.83 10.22
C PRO A 146 12.99 16.67 9.23
N VAL A 147 14.09 16.68 8.45
CA VAL A 147 14.37 15.63 7.45
C VAL A 147 14.40 14.23 8.07
N ASP A 148 14.95 14.09 9.27
CA ASP A 148 15.01 12.79 9.94
C ASP A 148 13.62 12.25 10.30
N LEU A 149 12.69 13.13 10.70
CA LEU A 149 11.30 12.74 10.91
C LEU A 149 10.66 12.29 9.59
N LEU A 150 10.82 13.07 8.53
CA LEU A 150 10.29 12.73 7.21
C LEU A 150 10.84 11.38 6.71
N CYS A 151 12.14 11.13 6.84
CA CYS A 151 12.77 9.85 6.50
C CYS A 151 12.15 8.67 7.27
N ARG A 152 11.91 8.82 8.58
CA ARG A 152 11.25 7.78 9.39
C ARG A 152 9.82 7.51 8.93
N ARG A 153 9.04 8.56 8.64
CA ARG A 153 7.65 8.43 8.16
C ARG A 153 7.56 7.83 6.77
N ILE A 154 8.44 8.24 5.85
CA ILE A 154 8.57 7.59 4.54
C ILE A 154 8.92 6.12 4.72
N GLY A 155 9.92 5.78 5.54
CA GLY A 155 10.32 4.39 5.76
C GLY A 155 9.22 3.50 6.36
N ALA A 156 8.31 4.07 7.15
CA ALA A 156 7.19 3.37 7.77
C ALA A 156 6.01 3.11 6.80
N LEU A 157 5.79 3.99 5.82
CA LEU A 157 4.70 3.93 4.84
C LEU A 157 5.14 3.36 3.48
N VAL A 158 6.41 3.52 3.16
CA VAL A 158 7.06 3.07 1.93
C VAL A 158 8.41 2.50 2.31
N ALA A 159 8.44 1.19 2.54
CA ALA A 159 9.65 0.45 2.90
C ALA A 159 10.84 0.82 1.99
N ASN A 160 11.92 1.30 2.59
CA ASN A 160 13.05 1.90 1.88
C ASN A 160 14.29 1.00 1.79
N ALA A 161 14.18 -0.29 2.14
CA ALA A 161 15.23 -1.28 1.93
C ALA A 161 14.60 -2.63 1.57
N PRO A 162 15.23 -3.47 0.71
CA PRO A 162 14.71 -4.78 0.36
C PRO A 162 14.35 -5.65 1.57
N LYS A 163 15.14 -5.58 2.65
CA LYS A 163 14.98 -6.34 3.89
C LYS A 163 13.63 -6.14 4.55
N VAL A 164 13.07 -4.94 4.46
CA VAL A 164 11.80 -4.55 5.09
C VAL A 164 10.68 -4.39 4.06
N ALA A 165 10.96 -4.57 2.76
CA ALA A 165 9.93 -4.52 1.72
C ALA A 165 9.42 -5.93 1.40
N THR A 166 8.45 -6.42 2.17
CA THR A 166 7.88 -7.79 2.05
C THR A 166 7.30 -8.12 0.67
N HIS A 167 6.90 -7.13 -0.13
CA HIS A 167 6.55 -7.37 -1.54
C HIS A 167 7.75 -7.85 -2.37
N MET A 168 8.98 -7.46 -2.02
CA MET A 168 10.19 -7.90 -2.72
C MET A 168 10.58 -9.35 -2.38
N SER A 169 9.99 -9.95 -1.34
CA SER A 169 10.15 -11.38 -1.03
C SER A 169 9.10 -12.27 -1.68
N GLY A 170 8.14 -11.69 -2.42
CA GLY A 170 7.02 -12.45 -3.01
C GLY A 170 6.12 -13.10 -1.96
N SER A 171 6.14 -12.61 -0.72
CA SER A 171 5.41 -13.18 0.41
C SER A 171 4.22 -12.32 0.86
N ALA A 172 4.07 -11.14 0.27
CA ALA A 172 3.06 -10.16 0.63
C ALA A 172 2.13 -9.81 -0.53
N MET A 173 0.93 -9.39 -0.16
CA MET A 173 -0.07 -8.85 -1.06
C MET A 173 -0.83 -7.71 -0.39
N ASP A 174 -1.21 -6.73 -1.20
CA ASP A 174 -2.15 -5.70 -0.79
C ASP A 174 -3.52 -6.05 -1.38
N ILE A 175 -4.58 -6.00 -0.56
CA ILE A 175 -5.93 -6.40 -0.99
C ILE A 175 -6.98 -5.33 -0.73
N SER A 176 -7.96 -5.31 -1.62
CA SER A 176 -9.32 -4.82 -1.37
C SER A 176 -10.31 -5.99 -1.41
N VAL A 177 -11.53 -5.75 -0.94
CA VAL A 177 -12.60 -6.75 -0.94
C VAL A 177 -13.84 -6.12 -1.55
N LEU A 178 -14.45 -6.80 -2.51
CA LEU A 178 -15.65 -6.35 -3.19
C LEU A 178 -16.85 -7.19 -2.76
N ARG A 179 -18.03 -6.59 -2.74
CA ARG A 179 -19.29 -7.32 -2.64
C ARG A 179 -19.54 -8.03 -3.97
N ARG A 180 -19.87 -9.32 -3.91
CA ARG A 180 -20.00 -10.16 -5.10
C ARG A 180 -21.24 -9.85 -5.94
N ASP A 181 -22.31 -9.36 -5.31
CA ASP A 181 -23.57 -9.02 -5.96
C ASP A 181 -23.55 -7.64 -6.63
N THR A 182 -22.92 -6.65 -5.99
CA THR A 182 -22.88 -5.26 -6.50
C THR A 182 -21.57 -4.88 -7.18
N GLY A 183 -20.47 -5.57 -6.89
CA GLY A 183 -19.12 -5.17 -7.29
C GLY A 183 -18.54 -3.99 -6.50
N GLU A 184 -19.29 -3.45 -5.53
CA GLU A 184 -18.85 -2.31 -4.72
C GLU A 184 -17.79 -2.74 -3.69
N GLU A 185 -16.84 -1.86 -3.41
CA GLU A 185 -15.82 -2.12 -2.38
C GLU A 185 -16.46 -2.18 -0.98
N VAL A 186 -16.09 -3.20 -0.21
CA VAL A 186 -16.46 -3.35 1.19
C VAL A 186 -15.77 -2.24 1.98
N ASP A 187 -16.56 -1.36 2.58
CA ASP A 187 -16.05 -0.23 3.38
C ASP A 187 -15.11 -0.72 4.49
N ARG A 188 -13.86 -0.27 4.43
CA ARG A 188 -12.85 -0.46 5.48
C ARG A 188 -12.35 0.89 6.01
N GLY A 189 -13.06 1.98 5.77
CA GLY A 189 -12.76 3.32 6.28
C GLY A 189 -11.91 4.19 5.36
N GLY A 190 -11.43 3.64 4.24
CA GLY A 190 -10.66 4.34 3.21
C GLY A 190 -10.35 3.41 2.03
N PRO A 191 -10.00 3.95 0.86
CA PRO A 191 -9.62 3.17 -0.32
C PRO A 191 -8.18 2.64 -0.23
N TYR A 192 -7.77 1.78 -1.16
CA TYR A 192 -6.35 1.48 -1.36
C TYR A 192 -5.69 2.40 -2.43
N PRO A 193 -4.53 3.01 -2.15
CA PRO A 193 -3.91 3.16 -0.82
C PRO A 193 -4.56 4.30 -0.01
N GLU A 194 -4.52 4.21 1.31
CA GLU A 194 -5.01 5.25 2.23
C GLU A 194 -3.86 5.70 3.13
N MET A 195 -3.58 6.99 3.22
CA MET A 195 -2.44 7.54 3.98
C MET A 195 -2.90 8.59 5.00
N SER A 196 -3.61 8.12 6.03
CA SER A 196 -4.12 8.96 7.11
C SER A 196 -4.13 8.23 8.45
N GLU A 197 -4.61 8.89 9.49
CA GLU A 197 -4.86 8.26 10.79
C GLU A 197 -5.84 7.08 10.73
N LYS A 198 -6.53 6.87 9.59
CA LYS A 198 -7.37 5.70 9.32
C LYS A 198 -6.57 4.47 8.86
N THR A 199 -5.36 4.65 8.35
CA THR A 199 -4.50 3.60 7.75
C THR A 199 -4.20 2.43 8.69
N PRO A 200 -3.85 2.65 9.97
CA PRO A 200 -3.57 1.53 10.88
C PRO A 200 -4.80 0.65 11.07
N MET A 201 -4.59 -0.68 11.09
CA MET A 201 -5.67 -1.69 11.11
C MET A 201 -6.68 -1.42 12.24
N ALA A 202 -6.19 -1.06 13.44
CA ALA A 202 -6.98 -0.77 14.63
C ALA A 202 -7.38 0.71 14.81
N SER A 203 -7.41 1.51 13.73
CA SER A 203 -7.77 2.94 13.84
C SER A 203 -9.14 3.16 14.48
N PRO A 204 -9.25 4.04 15.49
CA PRO A 204 -10.53 4.42 16.07
C PRO A 204 -11.29 5.44 15.21
N PHE A 205 -10.67 5.95 14.14
CA PHE A 205 -11.22 7.03 13.30
C PHE A 205 -11.98 6.53 12.07
N VAL A 206 -12.38 5.26 12.08
CA VAL A 206 -13.24 4.63 11.07
C VAL A 206 -14.60 4.29 11.67
N SER A 207 -15.61 4.11 10.82
CA SER A 207 -16.95 3.73 11.26
C SER A 207 -16.93 2.36 11.97
N ALA A 208 -17.88 2.11 12.86
CA ALA A 208 -18.03 0.80 13.49
C ALA A 208 -18.23 -0.35 12.47
N PRO A 209 -19.02 -0.17 11.38
CA PRO A 209 -19.07 -1.12 10.27
C PRO A 209 -17.71 -1.36 9.59
N ALA A 210 -16.95 -0.31 9.27
CA ALA A 210 -15.62 -0.45 8.67
C ALA A 210 -14.66 -1.24 9.58
N SER A 211 -14.69 -0.94 10.89
CA SER A 211 -13.91 -1.66 11.89
C SER A 211 -14.31 -3.14 11.98
N ALA A 212 -15.60 -3.45 11.88
CA ALA A 212 -16.10 -4.83 11.84
C ALA A 212 -15.64 -5.57 10.58
N ASN A 213 -15.72 -4.93 9.41
CA ASN A 213 -15.25 -5.50 8.14
C ASN A 213 -13.75 -5.81 8.20
N ARG A 214 -12.93 -4.89 8.74
CA ARG A 214 -11.49 -5.12 8.96
C ARG A 214 -11.22 -6.34 9.83
N ARG A 215 -11.91 -6.47 10.97
CA ARG A 215 -11.77 -7.64 11.87
C ARG A 215 -12.12 -8.94 11.17
N GLU A 216 -13.22 -8.94 10.41
CA GLU A 216 -13.71 -10.13 9.73
C GLU A 216 -12.79 -10.58 8.59
N ILE A 217 -12.35 -9.65 7.75
CA ILE A 217 -11.38 -9.93 6.68
C ILE A 217 -10.06 -10.39 7.28
N THR A 218 -9.57 -9.73 8.33
CA THR A 218 -8.32 -10.13 9.02
C THR A 218 -8.42 -11.53 9.59
N ALA A 219 -9.54 -11.85 10.26
CA ALA A 219 -9.76 -13.18 10.81
C ALA A 219 -9.82 -14.26 9.71
N LEU A 220 -10.43 -13.94 8.56
CA LEU A 220 -10.45 -14.83 7.40
C LEU A 220 -9.04 -15.07 6.86
N MET A 221 -8.29 -14.02 6.57
CA MET A 221 -6.91 -14.14 6.08
C MET A 221 -6.02 -14.90 7.07
N SER A 222 -6.21 -14.67 8.37
CA SER A 222 -5.47 -15.37 9.44
C SER A 222 -5.77 -16.87 9.51
N ARG A 223 -7.02 -17.30 9.26
CA ARG A 223 -7.37 -18.74 9.18
C ARG A 223 -6.58 -19.47 8.09
N HIS A 224 -6.21 -18.75 7.03
CA HIS A 224 -5.41 -19.28 5.92
C HIS A 224 -3.91 -18.98 6.06
N GLY A 225 -3.46 -18.54 7.24
CA GLY A 225 -2.03 -18.40 7.55
C GLY A 225 -1.39 -17.08 7.12
N PHE A 226 -2.17 -16.09 6.67
CA PHE A 226 -1.67 -14.74 6.43
C PHE A 226 -1.72 -13.89 7.69
N VAL A 227 -0.67 -13.12 7.90
CA VAL A 227 -0.54 -12.14 8.99
C VAL A 227 -0.89 -10.76 8.43
N THR A 228 -1.62 -9.98 9.22
CA THR A 228 -1.86 -8.57 8.90
C THR A 228 -0.68 -7.72 9.36
N TYR A 229 -0.28 -6.75 8.55
CA TYR A 229 0.61 -5.67 9.00
C TYR A 229 -0.21 -4.61 9.77
N PRO A 230 0.04 -4.41 11.08
CA PRO A 230 -0.85 -3.59 11.94
C PRO A 230 -1.04 -2.14 11.50
N TRP A 231 -0.11 -1.60 10.72
CA TRP A 231 -0.10 -0.20 10.33
C TRP A 231 -0.72 0.06 8.96
N GLU A 232 -1.14 -0.97 8.21
CA GLU A 232 -1.85 -0.83 6.93
C GLU A 232 -2.98 -1.86 6.82
N PHE A 233 -4.25 -1.41 6.77
CA PHE A 233 -5.40 -2.32 6.81
C PHE A 233 -5.58 -3.22 5.58
N TRP A 234 -4.81 -2.99 4.52
CA TRP A 234 -4.86 -3.74 3.26
C TRP A 234 -3.74 -4.77 3.11
N HIS A 235 -2.67 -4.69 3.91
CA HIS A 235 -1.46 -5.47 3.71
C HIS A 235 -1.48 -6.80 4.48
N TYR A 236 -1.24 -7.88 3.75
CA TYR A 236 -1.17 -9.24 4.29
C TYR A 236 0.06 -9.97 3.77
N ASN A 237 0.72 -10.73 4.63
CA ASN A 237 1.96 -11.40 4.32
C ASN A 237 2.14 -12.70 5.11
N ALA A 238 3.04 -13.60 4.68
CA ALA A 238 3.28 -14.87 5.36
C ALA A 238 4.71 -15.38 5.13
N GLY A 239 5.34 -15.96 6.17
CA GLY A 239 6.66 -16.62 6.08
C GLY A 239 7.88 -15.70 5.89
N ASP A 240 7.67 -14.39 5.88
CA ASP A 240 8.73 -13.38 5.90
C ASP A 240 8.97 -12.85 7.34
N ALA A 241 9.93 -11.94 7.47
CA ALA A 241 10.33 -11.42 8.77
C ALA A 241 9.20 -10.70 9.52
N TYR A 242 8.22 -10.11 8.82
CA TYR A 242 7.07 -9.50 9.48
C TYR A 242 6.22 -10.58 10.12
N ALA A 243 5.88 -11.63 9.36
CA ALA A 243 5.04 -12.71 9.84
C ALA A 243 5.67 -13.41 11.06
N GLU A 244 6.96 -13.76 10.99
CA GLU A 244 7.65 -14.43 12.10
C GLU A 244 7.78 -13.54 13.35
N PHE A 245 8.06 -12.25 13.16
CA PHE A 245 8.17 -11.29 14.26
C PHE A 245 6.81 -11.03 14.94
N LEU A 246 5.77 -10.75 14.16
CA LEU A 246 4.43 -10.44 14.67
C LEU A 246 3.80 -11.66 15.38
N ASN A 247 4.01 -12.86 14.85
CA ASN A 247 3.57 -14.11 15.48
C ASN A 247 4.48 -14.58 16.61
N ARG A 248 5.62 -13.91 16.86
CA ARG A 248 6.59 -14.25 17.90
C ARG A 248 7.05 -15.71 17.85
N THR A 249 7.27 -16.23 16.64
CA THR A 249 7.61 -17.65 16.44
C THR A 249 9.00 -17.99 16.96
N GLY A 250 9.90 -16.99 17.03
CA GLY A 250 11.32 -17.18 17.36
C GLY A 250 12.12 -17.86 16.24
N LEU A 251 11.51 -18.08 15.08
CA LEU A 251 12.13 -18.75 13.93
C LEU A 251 12.71 -17.72 12.95
N PRO A 252 13.82 -18.04 12.26
CA PRO A 252 14.26 -17.23 11.13
C PRO A 252 13.20 -17.29 10.02
N ALA A 253 12.91 -16.15 9.40
CA ALA A 253 11.97 -16.15 8.30
C ALA A 253 12.53 -16.87 7.08
N ARG A 254 11.66 -17.58 6.36
CA ARG A 254 12.04 -18.40 5.19
C ARG A 254 11.97 -17.63 3.88
N TYR A 255 11.28 -16.49 3.86
CA TYR A 255 11.20 -15.63 2.68
C TYR A 255 11.95 -14.32 2.90
N GLY A 256 13.04 -14.17 2.17
CA GLY A 256 13.80 -12.94 2.02
C GLY A 256 13.56 -12.26 0.67
N PRO A 257 14.03 -11.00 0.52
CA PRO A 257 13.92 -10.28 -0.74
C PRO A 257 14.69 -11.00 -1.85
N VAL A 258 14.09 -11.07 -3.04
CA VAL A 258 14.63 -11.79 -4.19
C VAL A 258 14.48 -11.02 -5.49
N HIS A 259 15.33 -11.34 -6.46
CA HIS A 259 15.07 -11.11 -7.86
C HIS A 259 14.31 -12.30 -8.45
N VAL A 260 13.21 -12.02 -9.15
CA VAL A 260 12.53 -12.99 -10.01
C VAL A 260 13.16 -12.94 -11.41
N ALA A 261 13.48 -14.10 -11.98
CA ALA A 261 14.15 -14.19 -13.28
C ALA A 261 13.38 -13.46 -14.40
N PRO A 262 14.08 -12.84 -15.38
CA PRO A 262 13.44 -12.21 -16.54
C PRO A 262 12.61 -13.22 -17.34
N GLY A 263 11.48 -12.78 -17.91
CA GLY A 263 10.56 -13.64 -18.69
C GLY A 263 9.14 -13.72 -18.15
N ASN A 264 8.66 -12.66 -17.48
CA ASN A 264 7.34 -12.60 -16.85
C ASN A 264 7.09 -13.74 -15.85
N GLY A 265 8.13 -14.13 -15.09
CA GLY A 265 8.00 -15.11 -14.01
C GLY A 265 7.56 -16.51 -14.44
N ARG A 266 7.58 -16.85 -15.74
CA ARG A 266 7.13 -18.18 -16.22
C ARG A 266 7.87 -19.33 -15.58
N ASP A 267 9.17 -19.16 -15.34
CA ASP A 267 10.00 -20.17 -14.68
C ASP A 267 9.92 -20.08 -13.15
N GLY A 268 9.33 -19.01 -12.61
CA GLY A 268 9.18 -18.75 -11.17
C GLY A 268 10.47 -18.62 -10.36
N ARG A 269 11.63 -18.87 -10.97
CA ARG A 269 12.93 -18.95 -10.29
C ARG A 269 13.30 -17.62 -9.67
N VAL A 270 13.88 -17.73 -8.48
CA VAL A 270 14.31 -16.59 -7.68
C VAL A 270 15.78 -16.68 -7.30
N THR A 271 16.40 -15.51 -7.11
CA THR A 271 17.74 -15.38 -6.53
C THR A 271 17.68 -14.36 -5.40
N PRO A 272 18.31 -14.61 -4.23
CA PRO A 272 18.35 -13.63 -3.15
C PRO A 272 18.91 -12.28 -3.60
N ILE A 273 18.37 -11.19 -3.07
CA ILE A 273 18.93 -9.85 -3.26
C ILE A 273 20.18 -9.70 -2.40
N ASP A 274 21.28 -9.27 -3.02
CA ASP A 274 22.51 -8.90 -2.32
C ASP A 274 22.31 -7.64 -1.49
N HIS A 275 23.01 -7.55 -0.35
CA HIS A 275 22.97 -6.39 0.55
C HIS A 275 21.53 -5.89 0.88
N PRO A 276 20.62 -6.75 1.35
CA PRO A 276 19.20 -6.42 1.45
C PRO A 276 18.89 -5.29 2.45
N THR A 277 19.83 -4.92 3.32
CA THR A 277 19.68 -3.82 4.29
C THR A 277 20.05 -2.46 3.71
N GLU A 278 20.62 -2.38 2.52
CA GLU A 278 20.96 -1.12 1.89
C GLU A 278 19.70 -0.35 1.47
N ALA A 279 19.73 0.97 1.70
CA ALA A 279 18.60 1.83 1.38
C ALA A 279 18.44 1.95 -0.15
N LEU A 280 17.21 1.75 -0.63
CA LEU A 280 16.83 1.97 -2.03
C LEU A 280 16.91 3.45 -2.40
N ASN A 281 16.58 4.33 -1.45
CA ASN A 281 16.70 5.78 -1.56
C ASN A 281 17.49 6.33 -0.37
N PRO A 282 18.72 6.84 -0.58
CA PRO A 282 19.51 7.38 0.51
C PRO A 282 18.90 8.69 1.05
N PRO A 283 19.20 9.10 2.30
CA PRO A 283 18.68 10.34 2.89
C PRO A 283 18.97 11.60 2.05
N ALA A 284 20.08 11.64 1.31
CA ALA A 284 20.40 12.74 0.40
C ALA A 284 19.35 12.88 -0.73
N ALA A 285 18.90 11.78 -1.32
CA ALA A 285 17.87 11.79 -2.35
C ALA A 285 16.51 12.24 -1.78
N ILE A 286 16.17 11.83 -0.56
CA ILE A 286 14.94 12.27 0.13
C ILE A 286 14.99 13.79 0.39
N ARG A 287 16.15 14.31 0.80
CA ARG A 287 16.36 15.74 1.01
C ARG A 287 16.21 16.55 -0.28
N GLU A 288 16.74 16.04 -1.39
CA GLU A 288 16.57 16.65 -2.72
C GLU A 288 15.09 16.73 -3.12
N LEU A 289 14.34 15.63 -2.96
CA LEU A 289 12.90 15.60 -3.22
C LEU A 289 12.13 16.59 -2.34
N MET A 290 12.49 16.67 -1.04
CA MET A 290 11.88 17.63 -0.11
C MET A 290 12.13 19.07 -0.54
N ASN A 291 13.37 19.42 -0.87
CA ASN A 291 13.72 20.76 -1.34
C ASN A 291 12.96 21.10 -2.62
N HIS A 292 12.89 20.18 -3.59
CA HIS A 292 12.15 20.36 -4.82
C HIS A 292 10.67 20.63 -4.52
N ALA A 293 10.01 19.77 -3.73
CA ALA A 293 8.60 19.93 -3.36
C ALA A 293 8.32 21.29 -2.70
N LEU A 294 9.13 21.70 -1.73
CA LEU A 294 8.97 22.98 -1.04
C LEU A 294 9.13 24.18 -1.99
N THR A 295 10.08 24.13 -2.94
CA THR A 295 10.28 25.23 -3.91
C THR A 295 9.14 25.34 -4.94
N THR A 296 8.58 24.20 -5.38
CA THR A 296 7.45 24.19 -6.32
C THR A 296 6.18 24.72 -5.65
N THR A 297 5.91 24.37 -4.39
CA THR A 297 4.76 24.88 -3.64
C THR A 297 4.84 26.39 -3.36
N LEU A 298 6.05 26.92 -3.10
CA LEU A 298 6.26 28.36 -2.90
C LEU A 298 6.10 29.21 -4.18
N SER A 299 6.23 28.58 -5.36
CA SER A 299 6.12 29.27 -6.65
C SER A 299 4.68 29.34 -7.20
N SER A 300 3.71 28.67 -6.54
CA SER A 300 2.29 28.64 -6.94
C SER A 300 1.35 28.79 -5.73
N PRO A 301 1.19 29.98 -5.11
CA PRO A 301 0.35 30.18 -3.95
C PRO A 301 -1.14 30.42 -4.32
N GLY A 302 -1.73 29.60 -5.21
CA GLY A 302 -3.06 29.91 -5.75
C GLY A 302 -3.84 28.79 -6.44
N ALA A 303 -3.58 27.52 -6.18
CA ALA A 303 -4.35 26.43 -6.78
C ALA A 303 -4.53 25.22 -5.83
N HIS A 304 -5.18 25.45 -4.69
CA HIS A 304 -5.78 24.36 -3.92
C HIS A 304 -7.17 24.80 -3.44
N GLU A 305 -8.07 25.03 -4.41
CA GLU A 305 -9.47 24.65 -4.21
C GLU A 305 -9.60 23.19 -4.67
N ALA A 306 -10.32 22.41 -3.88
CA ALA A 306 -10.47 20.98 -4.02
C ALA A 306 -11.27 20.63 -5.29
N ASP A 307 -10.58 20.27 -6.36
CA ASP A 307 -11.20 19.44 -7.40
C ASP A 307 -11.07 17.98 -6.99
N ASN A 308 -12.11 17.52 -6.29
CA ASN A 308 -12.54 16.12 -6.33
C ASN A 308 -12.68 15.72 -7.80
N VAL A 309 -11.68 15.05 -8.37
CA VAL A 309 -11.86 14.31 -9.61
C VAL A 309 -12.57 12.99 -9.28
N HIS A 310 -13.86 13.13 -8.99
CA HIS A 310 -14.85 12.08 -9.15
C HIS A 310 -15.93 12.57 -10.09
N ASP A 311 -16.17 11.74 -11.11
CA ASP A 311 -17.29 11.77 -12.04
C ASP A 311 -17.24 12.81 -13.17
N LYS A 312 -16.69 12.41 -14.33
CA LYS A 312 -17.39 12.48 -15.62
C LYS A 312 -16.83 11.43 -16.58
N ALA A 313 -17.48 10.27 -16.63
CA ALA A 313 -17.49 9.43 -17.83
C ALA A 313 -18.75 8.53 -17.85
N ARG A 314 -19.93 9.17 -17.84
CA ARG A 314 -21.12 8.62 -18.48
C ARG A 314 -21.24 9.28 -19.84
N ASP A 315 -20.95 8.51 -20.89
CA ASP A 315 -21.91 8.25 -21.99
C ASP A 315 -21.21 7.60 -23.20
N GLY A 316 -21.66 6.38 -23.50
CA GLY A 316 -21.97 5.96 -24.87
C GLY A 316 -20.85 5.36 -25.74
N VAL A 317 -20.71 4.03 -25.74
CA VAL A 317 -20.50 3.24 -26.98
C VAL A 317 -21.21 1.87 -26.83
N PRO A 318 -21.95 1.36 -27.85
CA PRO A 318 -22.98 0.35 -27.68
C PRO A 318 -22.46 -1.10 -27.69
N GLN A 319 -23.17 -1.94 -26.93
CA GLN A 319 -23.15 -3.41 -27.00
C GLN A 319 -23.31 -3.88 -28.46
N ARG A 320 -22.37 -4.71 -28.92
CA ARG A 320 -22.60 -5.59 -30.06
C ARG A 320 -22.82 -7.00 -29.53
N ASP A 321 -24.05 -7.46 -29.74
CA ASP A 321 -24.50 -8.84 -29.57
C ASP A 321 -23.59 -9.82 -30.29
N ILE A 322 -23.09 -10.82 -29.56
CA ILE A 322 -22.56 -12.05 -30.16
C ILE A 322 -23.42 -13.20 -29.62
N ALA A 323 -24.52 -13.44 -30.31
CA ALA A 323 -25.29 -14.66 -30.18
C ALA A 323 -25.36 -15.36 -31.53
N LYS A 324 -25.18 -16.69 -31.48
CA LYS A 324 -25.49 -17.71 -32.50
C LYS A 324 -24.37 -18.08 -33.48
N LEU A 325 -23.51 -18.99 -33.03
CA LEU A 325 -23.07 -20.11 -33.88
C LEU A 325 -23.95 -21.31 -33.54
N GLY A 326 -24.98 -21.51 -34.37
CA GLY A 326 -25.78 -22.72 -34.42
C GLY A 326 -25.32 -23.56 -35.60
N MET A 327 -25.06 -24.84 -35.33
CA MET A 327 -24.78 -25.89 -36.31
C MET A 327 -25.84 -25.99 -37.41
N ARG A 328 -25.42 -26.38 -38.62
CA ARG A 328 -26.05 -27.47 -39.39
C ARG A 328 -25.19 -27.88 -40.58
N GLU A 329 -25.34 -29.17 -40.88
CA GLU A 329 -24.67 -30.01 -41.86
C GLU A 329 -24.96 -29.61 -43.31
N GLY A 330 -24.03 -30.01 -44.19
CA GLY A 330 -24.08 -29.93 -45.65
C GLY A 330 -22.76 -30.42 -46.22
#